data_AF-W7B0I1-F1
#
_entry.id   AF-W7B0I1-F1
#
_cell.length_a   1.000
_cell.length_b   1.000
_cell.length_c   1.000
_cell.angle_alpha   90.00
_cell.angle_beta   90.00
_cell.angle_gamma   90.00
#
_symmetry.space_group_name_H-M   'P 1'
#
loop_
_entity.id
_entity.type
_entity.pdbx_description
1 polymer ?
#
loop_
_entity_poly.entity_id
_entity_poly.type
_entity_poly.pdbx_seq_one_letter_code
_entity_poly.pdbx_strand_id
1 'polypeptide(L)'
;MRAFFFSKLFSMLLFWIVNLRVDTTIIFSGKAIIDTILVFLVIMAFTSLYACGMVLRYSLLQLFQNKEMEKNVPRGSVTLTILGLCFIGFGYTLALQNIEESFLWHKLKFFAGFGLILLSVVVGTWLVIRFSMPLGLRYFYGRKKVHYHGTNLLTITSLRYRLKRNANTLAMIAVLSATTLSIIGAIGSFYSGAIHDVKRENPSSYQILNLTPDKQKEVDRIIRRSSENKLQYATQSAYLNVPVKNPMKRMPYEFYANSRHFSFISENEFNRLNKIERNRNLSISGLRDGEGVLVGSDMTRIPTKLKNPSAKSHFFSCIQMIKKEN
;
A
#
# COMPACT_ATOMS: atom_id res chain seq x y z
N MET A 1 30.17 8.64 16.99
CA MET A 1 29.44 8.07 18.15
C MET A 1 27.95 8.43 18.20
N ARG A 2 27.55 9.70 17.99
CA ARG A 2 26.13 10.13 18.14
C ARG A 2 25.13 9.46 17.17
N ALA A 3 25.50 9.22 15.91
CA ALA A 3 24.63 8.57 14.93
C ALA A 3 24.30 7.10 15.28
N PHE A 4 25.21 6.41 15.96
CA PHE A 4 25.04 5.01 16.37
C PHE A 4 23.93 4.85 17.42
N PHE A 5 23.88 5.74 18.40
CA PHE A 5 22.82 5.74 19.41
C PHE A 5 21.45 6.01 18.80
N PHE A 6 21.36 6.95 17.86
CA PHE A 6 20.09 7.30 17.21
C PHE A 6 19.58 6.16 16.31
N SER A 7 20.48 5.48 15.59
CA SER A 7 20.10 4.30 14.78
C SER A 7 19.55 3.17 15.65
N LYS A 8 20.17 2.90 16.81
CA LYS A 8 19.68 1.87 17.74
C LYS A 8 18.31 2.24 18.33
N LEU A 9 18.12 3.51 18.69
CA LEU A 9 16.85 4.02 19.21
C LEU A 9 15.73 3.88 18.18
N PHE A 10 15.99 4.27 16.92
CA PHE A 10 14.99 4.18 15.85
C PHE A 10 14.61 2.73 15.52
N SER A 11 15.58 1.81 15.50
CA SER A 11 15.29 0.38 15.31
C SER A 11 14.44 -0.18 16.46
N MET A 12 14.73 0.18 17.71
CA MET A 12 13.91 -0.22 18.85
C MET A 12 12.48 0.35 18.76
N LEU A 13 12.34 1.61 18.34
CA LEU A 13 11.03 2.25 18.13
C LEU A 13 10.22 1.54 17.03
N LEU A 14 10.87 1.14 15.94
CA LEU A 14 10.24 0.39 14.85
C LEU A 14 9.73 -0.97 15.34
N PHE A 15 10.55 -1.74 16.07
CA PHE A 15 10.13 -3.03 16.60
C PHE A 15 9.04 -2.93 17.66
N TRP A 16 9.03 -1.84 18.44
CA TRP A 16 7.94 -1.54 19.36
C TRP A 16 6.62 -1.28 18.61
N ILE A 17 6.65 -0.50 17.53
CA ILE A 17 5.49 -0.26 16.67
C ILE A 17 4.98 -1.56 16.01
N VAL A 18 5.89 -2.43 15.58
CA VAL A 18 5.54 -3.71 14.91
C VAL A 18 5.24 -4.84 15.92
N ASN A 19 5.33 -4.56 17.22
CA ASN A 19 5.11 -5.51 18.33
C ASN A 19 5.97 -6.78 18.24
N LEU A 20 7.21 -6.64 17.78
CA LEU A 20 8.22 -7.71 17.72
C LEU A 20 9.19 -7.54 18.90
N ARG A 21 9.13 -8.44 19.89
CA ARG A 21 10.07 -8.45 21.02
C ARG A 21 11.34 -9.20 20.64
N VAL A 22 12.21 -8.58 19.84
CA VAL A 22 13.49 -9.18 19.42
C VAL A 22 14.64 -8.31 19.90
N ASP A 23 15.63 -8.91 20.56
CA ASP A 23 16.87 -8.24 20.92
C ASP A 23 17.67 -7.88 19.67
N THR A 24 17.84 -6.59 19.43
CA THR A 24 18.41 -6.08 18.18
C THR A 24 19.94 -6.13 18.20
N THR A 25 20.51 -7.11 17.50
CA THR A 25 21.91 -7.07 17.09
C THR A 25 22.05 -6.21 15.83
N ILE A 26 23.02 -5.30 15.80
CA ILE A 26 23.23 -4.40 14.66
C ILE A 26 23.86 -5.20 13.52
N ILE A 27 23.06 -5.53 12.50
CA ILE A 27 23.54 -6.23 11.31
C ILE A 27 24.06 -5.19 10.31
N PHE A 28 25.37 -5.11 10.16
CA PHE A 28 26.01 -4.20 9.20
C PHE A 28 26.10 -4.90 7.83
N SER A 29 25.19 -4.56 6.93
CA SER A 29 25.20 -5.11 5.56
C SER A 29 26.04 -4.21 4.65
N GLY A 30 27.24 -4.67 4.27
CA GLY A 30 28.09 -3.96 3.30
C GLY A 30 27.38 -3.70 1.97
N LYS A 31 26.46 -4.59 1.58
CA LYS A 31 25.63 -4.43 0.38
C LYS A 31 24.71 -3.20 0.48
N ALA A 32 24.11 -2.94 1.63
CA ALA A 32 23.28 -1.75 1.85
C ALA A 32 24.07 -0.44 1.76
N ILE A 33 25.35 -0.46 2.13
CA ILE A 33 26.24 0.71 2.03
C ILE A 33 26.54 1.02 0.56
N ILE A 34 26.85 0.00 -0.24
CA ILE A 34 27.09 0.18 -1.67
C ILE A 34 25.83 0.69 -2.36
N ASP A 35 24.67 0.09 -2.06
CA ASP A 35 23.38 0.49 -2.64
C ASP A 35 23.05 1.96 -2.28
N THR A 36 23.31 2.38 -1.04
CA THR A 36 23.09 3.79 -0.63
C THR A 36 24.08 4.77 -1.26
N ILE A 37 25.36 4.41 -1.38
CA ILE A 37 26.36 5.24 -2.08
C ILE A 37 25.96 5.43 -3.54
N LEU A 38 25.54 4.37 -4.23
CA LEU A 38 25.13 4.42 -5.63
C LEU A 38 23.93 5.37 -5.82
N VAL A 39 22.89 5.21 -5.01
CA VAL A 39 21.69 6.08 -5.07
C VAL A 39 22.06 7.53 -4.78
N PHE A 40 22.89 7.77 -3.77
CA PHE A 40 23.31 9.13 -3.41
C PHE A 40 24.13 9.78 -4.52
N LEU A 41 25.04 9.03 -5.16
CA LEU A 41 25.84 9.50 -6.27
C LEU A 41 24.97 9.90 -7.46
N VAL A 42 23.96 9.08 -7.81
CA VAL A 42 23.01 9.39 -8.89
C VAL A 42 22.23 10.68 -8.59
N ILE A 43 21.67 10.82 -7.38
CA ILE A 43 20.91 12.02 -6.98
C ILE A 43 21.82 13.26 -6.98
N MET A 44 23.04 13.15 -6.46
CA MET A 44 24.02 14.24 -6.44
C MET A 44 24.44 14.64 -7.86
N ALA A 45 24.65 13.69 -8.76
CA ALA A 45 24.97 13.98 -10.15
C ALA A 45 23.81 14.72 -10.84
N PHE A 46 22.58 14.23 -10.69
CA PHE A 46 21.40 14.89 -11.25
C PHE A 46 21.19 16.31 -10.69
N THR A 47 21.29 16.48 -9.38
CA THR A 47 21.13 17.80 -8.75
C THR A 47 22.27 18.76 -9.12
N SER A 48 23.50 18.25 -9.26
CA SER A 48 24.65 19.04 -9.72
C SER A 48 24.49 19.50 -11.17
N LEU A 49 24.08 18.60 -12.08
CA LEU A 49 23.79 18.96 -13.48
C LEU A 49 22.66 19.99 -13.57
N TYR A 50 21.59 19.80 -12.80
CA TYR A 50 20.47 20.75 -12.73
C TYR A 50 20.94 22.12 -12.20
N ALA A 51 21.72 22.13 -11.11
CA ALA A 51 22.25 23.35 -10.52
C ALA A 51 23.21 24.07 -11.48
N CYS A 52 24.07 23.34 -12.18
CA CYS A 52 24.98 23.89 -13.18
C CYS A 52 24.20 24.54 -14.34
N GLY A 53 23.19 23.83 -14.89
CA GLY A 53 22.31 24.38 -15.93
C GLY A 53 21.51 25.61 -15.45
N MET A 54 21.05 25.61 -14.20
CA MET A 54 20.40 26.75 -13.58
C MET A 54 21.37 27.95 -13.50
N VAL A 55 22.54 27.78 -12.89
CA VAL A 55 23.51 28.86 -12.71
C VAL A 55 23.94 29.47 -14.05
N LEU A 56 24.19 28.65 -15.07
CA LEU A 56 24.60 29.12 -16.40
C LEU A 56 23.49 29.90 -17.13
N ARG A 57 22.21 29.53 -16.96
CA ARG A 57 21.08 30.19 -17.64
C ARG A 57 20.59 31.44 -16.91
N TYR A 58 20.69 31.48 -15.58
CA TYR A 58 20.13 32.57 -14.76
C TYR A 58 21.11 33.73 -14.51
N SER A 59 22.44 33.51 -14.51
CA SER A 59 23.43 34.55 -14.15
C SER A 59 23.52 35.72 -15.15
N LEU A 60 23.23 35.47 -16.44
CA LEU A 60 23.29 36.51 -17.49
C LEU A 60 21.97 37.27 -17.68
N LEU A 61 20.81 36.62 -17.48
CA LEU A 61 19.49 37.23 -17.73
C LEU A 61 18.93 37.99 -16.51
N GLN A 62 19.22 37.54 -15.28
CA GLN A 62 18.63 38.11 -14.07
C GLN A 62 19.31 39.40 -13.60
N LEU A 63 20.60 39.61 -13.86
CA LEU A 63 21.31 40.80 -13.38
C LEU A 63 20.75 42.10 -13.98
N PHE A 64 20.23 42.05 -15.21
CA PHE A 64 19.63 43.20 -15.90
C PHE A 64 18.14 43.43 -15.59
N GLN A 65 17.39 42.43 -15.13
CA GLN A 65 15.93 42.53 -14.85
C GLN A 65 15.56 42.59 -13.35
N ASN A 66 16.51 42.33 -12.45
CA ASN A 66 16.25 42.19 -11.01
C ASN A 66 15.82 43.46 -10.27
N LYS A 67 15.74 44.63 -10.93
CA LYS A 67 15.17 45.84 -10.32
C LYS A 67 13.64 45.89 -10.36
N GLU A 68 12.98 45.14 -11.24
CA GLU A 68 11.52 45.22 -11.42
C GLU A 68 10.74 43.99 -10.91
N MET A 69 11.38 42.84 -10.74
CA MET A 69 10.70 41.58 -10.39
C MET A 69 10.31 41.43 -8.90
N GLU A 70 10.72 42.34 -8.03
CA GLU A 70 10.45 42.26 -6.59
C GLU A 70 8.99 42.64 -6.22
N LYS A 71 8.21 43.22 -7.15
CA LYS A 71 6.86 43.75 -6.87
C LYS A 71 5.73 42.70 -6.86
N ASN A 72 5.91 41.53 -7.46
CA ASN A 72 4.82 40.57 -7.70
C ASN A 72 4.86 39.35 -6.76
N VAL A 73 5.19 39.54 -5.49
CA VAL A 73 5.06 38.46 -4.50
C VAL A 73 3.56 38.24 -4.23
N PRO A 74 2.96 37.11 -4.63
CA PRO A 74 1.51 36.92 -4.65
C PRO A 74 0.90 37.26 -3.30
N ARG A 75 -0.10 38.16 -3.32
CA ARG A 75 -0.94 38.44 -2.16
C ARG A 75 -1.76 37.16 -1.92
N GLY A 76 -1.65 36.59 -0.72
CA GLY A 76 -2.39 35.36 -0.37
C GLY A 76 -3.87 35.50 -0.73
N SER A 77 -4.43 34.47 -1.36
CA SER A 77 -5.82 34.47 -1.80
C SER A 77 -6.64 33.46 -1.03
N VAL A 78 -7.72 33.92 -0.41
CA VAL A 78 -8.64 33.09 0.37
C VAL A 78 -9.37 32.11 -0.54
N THR A 79 -9.77 32.54 -1.74
CA THR A 79 -10.49 31.70 -2.71
C THR A 79 -9.66 30.50 -3.15
N LEU A 80 -8.38 30.71 -3.46
CA LEU A 80 -7.45 29.63 -3.83
C LEU A 80 -7.15 28.69 -2.66
N THR A 81 -7.16 29.20 -1.43
CA THR A 81 -6.96 28.35 -0.24
C THR A 81 -8.15 27.41 -0.04
N ILE A 82 -9.37 27.94 -0.16
CA ILE A 82 -10.61 27.14 -0.08
C ILE A 82 -10.64 26.11 -1.21
N LEU A 83 -10.31 26.52 -2.44
CA LEU A 83 -10.25 25.61 -3.59
C LEU A 83 -9.26 24.44 -3.35
N GLY A 84 -8.07 24.74 -2.83
CA GLY A 84 -7.10 23.69 -2.46
C GLY A 84 -7.64 22.73 -1.39
N LEU A 85 -8.38 23.26 -0.42
CA LEU A 85 -9.04 22.44 0.60
C LEU A 85 -10.14 21.55 0.00
N CYS A 86 -10.89 22.06 -0.97
CA CYS A 86 -11.87 21.28 -1.73
C CYS A 86 -11.19 20.14 -2.52
N PHE A 87 -10.03 20.37 -3.16
CA PHE A 87 -9.28 19.31 -3.83
C PHE A 87 -8.80 18.21 -2.88
N ILE A 88 -8.36 18.58 -1.67
CA ILE A 88 -7.99 17.60 -0.64
C ILE A 88 -9.23 16.82 -0.19
N GLY A 89 -10.34 17.52 0.09
CA GLY A 89 -11.61 16.90 0.46
C GLY A 89 -12.12 15.93 -0.60
N PHE A 90 -12.07 16.33 -1.88
CA PHE A 90 -12.47 15.49 -3.01
C PHE A 90 -11.62 14.22 -3.10
N GLY A 91 -10.29 14.34 -3.01
CA GLY A 91 -9.39 13.19 -2.97
C GLY A 91 -9.69 12.24 -1.81
N TYR A 92 -10.01 12.80 -0.64
CA TYR A 92 -10.38 12.02 0.54
C TYR A 92 -11.72 11.30 0.38
N THR A 93 -12.74 11.96 -0.20
CA THR A 93 -14.03 11.31 -0.48
C THR A 93 -13.89 10.16 -1.49
N LEU A 94 -13.04 10.30 -2.50
CA LEU A 94 -12.72 9.22 -3.45
C LEU A 94 -11.99 8.06 -2.76
N ALA A 95 -11.06 8.36 -1.85
CA ALA A 95 -10.30 7.34 -1.12
C ALA A 95 -11.16 6.51 -0.15
N LEU A 96 -12.21 7.10 0.41
CA LEU A 96 -13.13 6.42 1.34
C LEU A 96 -14.25 5.62 0.64
N GLN A 97 -14.46 5.82 -0.67
CA GLN A 97 -15.48 5.08 -1.39
C GLN A 97 -15.03 3.66 -1.71
N ASN A 98 -15.94 2.70 -1.51
CA ASN A 98 -15.71 1.31 -1.89
C ASN A 98 -15.49 1.18 -3.41
N ILE A 99 -14.41 0.48 -3.77
CA ILE A 99 -13.97 0.31 -5.16
C ILE A 99 -15.03 -0.41 -6.01
N GLU A 100 -15.79 -1.32 -5.40
CA GLU A 100 -16.78 -2.15 -6.11
C GLU A 100 -18.15 -1.49 -6.29
N GLU A 101 -18.52 -0.55 -5.41
CA GLU A 101 -19.86 0.06 -5.42
C GLU A 101 -19.89 1.44 -6.10
N SER A 102 -18.75 2.13 -6.23
CA SER A 102 -18.75 3.50 -6.75
C SER A 102 -18.69 3.54 -8.28
N PHE A 103 -19.64 4.27 -8.88
CA PHE A 103 -19.69 4.55 -10.32
C PHE A 103 -18.37 5.15 -10.87
N LEU A 104 -17.67 5.94 -10.04
CA LEU A 104 -16.42 6.58 -10.42
C LEU A 104 -15.28 5.56 -10.56
N TRP A 105 -15.20 4.54 -9.69
CA TRP A 105 -14.20 3.46 -9.78
C TRP A 105 -14.46 2.52 -10.97
N HIS A 106 -15.73 2.30 -11.34
CA HIS A 106 -16.04 1.51 -12.53
C HIS A 106 -15.58 2.20 -13.83
N LYS A 107 -15.58 3.55 -13.88
CA LYS A 107 -15.04 4.31 -15.02
C LYS A 107 -13.53 4.52 -14.94
N LEU A 108 -13.03 4.83 -13.75
CA LEU A 108 -11.60 5.05 -13.47
C LEU A 108 -11.01 3.73 -12.97
N LYS A 109 -10.44 2.95 -13.90
CA LYS A 109 -9.65 1.75 -13.57
C LYS A 109 -8.73 2.01 -12.37
N PHE A 110 -8.50 0.99 -11.54
CA PHE A 110 -7.80 1.09 -10.25
C PHE A 110 -6.57 2.03 -10.25
N PHE A 111 -5.64 1.85 -11.19
CA PHE A 111 -4.44 2.71 -11.30
C PHE A 111 -4.74 4.18 -11.63
N ALA A 112 -5.72 4.44 -12.50
CA ALA A 112 -6.12 5.80 -12.87
C ALA A 112 -6.82 6.52 -11.72
N GLY A 113 -7.67 5.80 -10.96
CA GLY A 113 -8.31 6.33 -9.76
C GLY A 113 -7.29 6.71 -8.69
N PHE A 114 -6.30 5.83 -8.43
CA PHE A 114 -5.23 6.11 -7.48
C PHE A 114 -4.37 7.31 -7.89
N GLY A 115 -4.01 7.42 -9.18
CA GLY A 115 -3.29 8.56 -9.71
C GLY A 115 -4.06 9.88 -9.57
N LEU A 116 -5.38 9.87 -9.78
CA LEU A 116 -6.23 11.04 -9.59
C LEU A 116 -6.28 11.49 -8.13
N ILE A 117 -6.41 10.55 -7.18
CA ILE A 117 -6.40 10.85 -5.75
C ILE A 117 -5.07 11.52 -5.36
N LEU A 118 -3.94 10.92 -5.76
CA LEU A 118 -2.61 11.47 -5.48
C LEU A 118 -2.45 12.88 -6.07
N LEU A 119 -2.82 13.08 -7.34
CA LEU A 119 -2.71 14.38 -7.99
C LEU A 119 -3.59 15.43 -7.31
N SER A 120 -4.82 15.08 -6.95
CA SER A 120 -5.75 15.96 -6.23
C SER A 120 -5.18 16.41 -4.88
N VAL A 121 -4.64 15.47 -4.10
CA VAL A 121 -4.07 15.76 -2.77
C VAL A 121 -2.77 16.56 -2.87
N VAL A 122 -1.90 16.24 -3.83
CA VAL A 122 -0.63 16.95 -4.06
C VAL A 122 -0.88 18.39 -4.50
N VAL A 123 -1.74 18.60 -5.50
CA VAL A 123 -2.10 19.94 -6.00
C VAL A 123 -2.84 20.73 -4.91
N GLY A 124 -3.78 20.10 -4.20
CA GLY A 124 -4.51 20.71 -3.10
C GLY A 124 -3.60 21.17 -1.97
N THR A 125 -2.66 20.32 -1.53
CA THR A 125 -1.69 20.65 -0.46
C THR A 125 -0.78 21.79 -0.89
N TRP A 126 -0.30 21.79 -2.14
CA TRP A 126 0.52 22.87 -2.67
C TRP A 126 -0.23 24.20 -2.71
N LEU A 127 -1.49 24.22 -3.19
CA LEU A 127 -2.34 25.42 -3.17
C LEU A 127 -2.56 25.93 -1.74
N VAL A 128 -2.98 25.04 -0.83
CA VAL A 128 -3.27 25.40 0.55
C VAL A 128 -2.05 26.04 1.19
N ILE A 129 -0.88 25.42 1.12
CA ILE A 129 0.30 25.97 1.82
C ILE A 129 0.77 27.26 1.16
N ARG A 130 0.80 27.33 -0.18
CA ARG A 130 1.26 28.51 -0.90
C ARG A 130 0.40 29.75 -0.64
N PHE A 131 -0.93 29.59 -0.61
CA PHE A 131 -1.86 30.72 -0.44
C PHE A 131 -2.25 30.96 1.02
N SER A 132 -2.31 29.92 1.87
CA SER A 132 -2.62 30.03 3.30
C SER A 132 -1.45 30.61 4.10
N MET A 133 -0.18 30.28 3.79
CA MET A 133 0.98 30.84 4.51
C MET A 133 0.96 32.37 4.66
N PRO A 134 0.81 33.17 3.58
CA PRO A 134 0.72 34.62 3.70
C PRO A 134 -0.56 35.13 4.40
N LEU A 135 -1.66 34.37 4.35
CA LEU A 135 -2.91 34.68 5.06
C LEU A 135 -2.79 34.42 6.57
N GLY A 136 -2.29 33.26 6.96
CA GLY A 136 -1.98 32.88 8.33
C GLY A 136 -1.03 33.88 8.98
N LEU A 137 0.00 34.32 8.24
CA LEU A 137 0.88 35.39 8.70
C LEU A 137 0.15 36.71 8.93
N ARG A 138 -0.77 37.11 8.04
CA ARG A 138 -1.57 38.31 8.22
C ARG A 138 -2.48 38.21 9.46
N TYR A 139 -3.02 37.02 9.73
CA TYR A 139 -3.86 36.76 10.90
C TYR A 139 -3.06 36.77 12.21
N PHE A 140 -1.95 36.03 12.28
CA PHE A 140 -1.08 35.96 13.46
C PHE A 140 -0.45 37.32 13.80
N TYR A 141 0.03 38.04 12.79
CA TYR A 141 0.68 39.34 12.99
C TYR A 141 -0.29 40.52 12.97
N GLY A 142 -1.57 40.31 12.66
CA GLY A 142 -2.62 41.34 12.72
C GLY A 142 -3.11 41.66 14.14
N ARG A 143 -2.76 40.83 15.15
CA ARG A 143 -3.12 41.08 16.55
C ARG A 143 -2.17 42.12 17.17
N LYS A 144 -2.72 43.31 17.50
CA LYS A 144 -1.98 44.46 18.07
C LYS A 144 -1.06 44.08 19.25
N LYS A 145 -1.45 43.07 20.04
CA LYS A 145 -0.70 42.58 21.23
C LYS A 145 0.70 42.04 20.90
N VAL A 146 0.92 41.48 19.71
CA VAL A 146 2.21 40.87 19.30
C VAL A 146 3.06 41.82 18.47
N HIS A 147 2.43 42.71 17.70
CA HIS A 147 3.11 43.54 16.70
C HIS A 147 3.79 44.79 17.28
N TYR A 148 3.31 45.32 18.41
CA TYR A 148 3.70 46.64 18.92
C TYR A 148 4.60 46.63 20.18
N HIS A 149 5.10 45.48 20.64
CA HIS A 149 6.05 45.45 21.77
C HIS A 149 7.52 45.47 21.28
N GLY A 150 8.14 46.65 21.35
CA GLY A 150 9.61 46.83 21.25
C GLY A 150 10.25 46.35 19.94
N THR A 151 11.40 45.67 20.04
CA THR A 151 12.23 45.15 18.93
C THR A 151 11.52 44.11 18.05
N ASN A 152 10.36 43.60 18.48
CA ASN A 152 9.61 42.57 17.79
C ASN A 152 9.06 43.05 16.44
N LEU A 153 8.86 44.36 16.24
CA LEU A 153 8.36 44.92 14.97
C LEU A 153 9.33 44.67 13.79
N LEU A 154 10.63 44.87 14.00
CA LEU A 154 11.68 44.64 12.99
C LEU A 154 11.86 43.14 12.71
N THR A 155 11.79 42.31 13.75
CA THR A 155 11.88 40.85 13.63
C THR A 155 10.66 40.27 12.90
N ILE A 156 9.45 40.73 13.20
CA ILE A 156 8.21 40.26 12.58
C ILE A 156 8.13 40.64 11.10
N THR A 157 8.51 41.87 10.75
CA THR A 157 8.48 42.35 9.37
C THR A 157 9.50 41.60 8.50
N SER A 158 10.72 41.39 9.00
CA SER A 158 11.75 40.61 8.30
C SER A 158 11.40 39.12 8.19
N LEU A 159 10.83 38.51 9.25
CA LEU A 159 10.37 37.11 9.22
C LEU A 159 9.19 36.93 8.25
N ARG A 160 8.26 37.89 8.21
CA ARG A 160 7.14 37.89 7.25
C ARG A 160 7.61 37.94 5.81
N TYR A 161 8.61 38.76 5.50
CA TYR A 161 9.19 38.81 4.17
C TYR A 161 9.89 37.50 3.80
N ARG A 162 10.68 36.93 4.71
CA ARG A 162 11.39 35.66 4.51
C ARG A 162 10.43 34.48 4.32
N LEU A 163 9.38 34.38 5.14
CA LEU A 163 8.36 33.33 4.99
C LEU A 163 7.54 33.50 3.71
N LYS A 164 7.20 34.74 3.32
CA LYS A 164 6.49 35.00 2.06
C LYS A 164 7.36 34.68 0.83
N ARG A 165 8.65 35.00 0.88
CA ARG A 165 9.63 34.68 -0.17
C ARG A 165 9.90 33.17 -0.27
N ASN A 166 9.92 32.47 0.87
CA ASN A 166 10.20 31.03 0.95
C ASN A 166 8.94 30.15 0.99
N ALA A 167 7.75 30.71 0.79
CA ALA A 167 6.48 29.98 0.88
C ALA A 167 6.42 28.81 -0.13
N ASN A 168 6.99 28.99 -1.32
CA ASN A 168 7.09 27.91 -2.32
C ASN A 168 7.97 26.75 -1.82
N THR A 169 9.13 27.05 -1.23
CA THR A 169 10.03 26.03 -0.68
C THR A 169 9.35 25.28 0.47
N LEU A 170 8.63 26.00 1.33
CA LEU A 170 7.90 25.39 2.43
C LEU A 170 6.73 24.51 1.95
N ALA A 171 6.01 24.94 0.91
CA ALA A 171 5.00 24.11 0.25
C ALA A 171 5.62 22.83 -0.35
N MET A 172 6.79 22.93 -0.97
CA MET A 172 7.48 21.76 -1.54
C MET A 172 7.89 20.76 -0.47
N ILE A 173 8.45 21.21 0.66
CA ILE A 173 8.81 20.34 1.80
C ILE A 173 7.57 19.63 2.33
N ALA A 174 6.47 20.37 2.54
CA ALA A 174 5.26 19.79 3.09
C ALA A 174 4.57 18.80 2.14
N VAL A 175 4.52 19.10 0.84
CA VAL A 175 4.03 18.15 -0.19
C VAL A 175 4.90 16.90 -0.20
N LEU A 176 6.22 17.04 -0.12
CA LEU A 176 7.15 15.90 -0.08
C LEU A 176 6.92 15.02 1.15
N SER A 177 6.78 15.62 2.33
CA SER A 177 6.49 14.89 3.58
C SER A 177 5.13 14.18 3.53
N ALA A 178 4.08 14.87 3.07
CA ALA A 178 2.75 14.29 2.94
C ALA A 178 2.72 13.13 1.92
N THR A 179 3.42 13.29 0.80
CA THR A 179 3.53 12.24 -0.24
C THR A 179 4.28 11.03 0.30
N THR A 180 5.38 11.25 1.01
CA THR A 180 6.17 10.16 1.62
C THR A 180 5.33 9.37 2.63
N LEU A 181 4.61 10.08 3.51
CA LEU A 181 3.73 9.44 4.50
C LEU A 181 2.59 8.66 3.82
N SER A 182 2.02 9.21 2.74
CA SER A 182 0.97 8.55 1.97
C SER A 182 1.47 7.28 1.28
N ILE A 183 2.70 7.29 0.72
CA ILE A 183 3.32 6.11 0.12
C ILE A 183 3.53 5.02 1.18
N ILE A 184 4.07 5.38 2.35
CA ILE A 184 4.28 4.42 3.44
C ILE A 184 2.94 3.81 3.89
N GLY A 185 1.92 4.64 4.06
CA GLY A 185 0.56 4.19 4.38
C GLY A 185 -0.01 3.25 3.31
N ALA A 186 0.10 3.64 2.03
CA ALA A 186 -0.40 2.85 0.92
C ALA A 186 0.30 1.49 0.80
N ILE A 187 1.63 1.45 0.93
CA ILE A 187 2.40 0.20 0.93
C ILE A 187 2.00 -0.68 2.12
N GLY A 188 1.86 -0.09 3.32
CA GLY A 188 1.45 -0.83 4.51
C GLY A 188 0.06 -1.43 4.37
N SER A 189 -0.91 -0.66 3.89
CA SER A 189 -2.26 -1.12 3.60
C SER A 189 -2.28 -2.19 2.51
N PHE A 190 -1.54 -1.99 1.42
CA PHE A 190 -1.45 -2.96 0.33
C PHE A 190 -0.81 -4.28 0.79
N TYR A 191 0.27 -4.21 1.57
CA TYR A 191 0.93 -5.39 2.11
C TYR A 191 0.01 -6.16 3.07
N SER A 192 -0.64 -5.46 4.00
CA SER A 192 -1.59 -6.09 4.92
C SER A 192 -2.77 -6.71 4.17
N GLY A 193 -3.34 -5.98 3.19
CA GLY A 193 -4.41 -6.47 2.32
C GLY A 193 -3.99 -7.73 1.56
N ALA A 194 -2.86 -7.68 0.86
CA ALA A 194 -2.34 -8.83 0.11
C ALA A 194 -2.11 -10.06 1.00
N ILE A 195 -1.53 -9.88 2.19
CA ILE A 195 -1.34 -10.97 3.14
C ILE A 195 -2.67 -11.50 3.68
N HIS A 196 -3.64 -10.62 3.92
CA HIS A 196 -4.98 -11.00 4.36
C HIS A 196 -5.72 -11.80 3.27
N ASP A 197 -5.67 -11.35 2.02
CA ASP A 197 -6.30 -11.99 0.87
C ASP A 197 -5.67 -13.36 0.59
N VAL A 198 -4.34 -13.45 0.57
CA VAL A 198 -3.64 -14.73 0.40
C VAL A 198 -4.01 -15.71 1.51
N LYS A 199 -4.08 -15.27 2.78
CA LYS A 199 -4.50 -16.12 3.91
C LYS A 199 -5.96 -16.56 3.83
N ARG A 200 -6.81 -15.74 3.19
CA ARG A 200 -8.24 -16.01 3.02
C ARG A 200 -8.47 -17.02 1.90
N GLU A 201 -7.78 -16.86 0.77
CA GLU A 201 -7.89 -17.75 -0.39
C GLU A 201 -7.12 -19.06 -0.20
N ASN A 202 -5.97 -19.01 0.50
CA ASN A 202 -5.09 -20.14 0.72
C ASN A 202 -4.80 -20.30 2.23
N PRO A 203 -5.71 -20.96 2.97
CA PRO A 203 -5.55 -21.16 4.42
C PRO A 203 -4.37 -22.08 4.78
N SER A 204 -3.99 -22.98 3.88
CA SER A 204 -2.86 -23.91 4.05
C SER A 204 -1.53 -23.30 3.61
N SER A 205 -0.44 -23.59 4.33
CA SER A 205 0.90 -23.09 4.02
C SER A 205 1.48 -23.68 2.73
N TYR A 206 1.19 -24.97 2.48
CA TYR A 206 1.63 -25.67 1.28
C TYR A 206 0.49 -26.54 0.74
N GLN A 207 0.31 -26.53 -0.57
CA GLN A 207 -0.56 -27.45 -1.30
C GLN A 207 0.26 -28.13 -2.38
N ILE A 208 0.26 -29.47 -2.39
CA ILE A 208 1.03 -30.24 -3.37
C ILE A 208 0.12 -31.21 -4.10
N LEU A 209 0.13 -31.13 -5.43
CA LEU A 209 -0.76 -31.88 -6.32
C LEU A 209 -0.06 -33.16 -6.82
N ASN A 210 -0.82 -34.25 -6.94
CA ASN A 210 -0.39 -35.49 -7.60
C ASN A 210 0.94 -36.06 -7.08
N LEU A 211 1.04 -36.25 -5.76
CA LEU A 211 2.22 -36.86 -5.15
C LEU A 211 2.24 -38.39 -5.32
N THR A 212 3.36 -38.90 -5.85
CA THR A 212 3.71 -40.32 -5.76
C THR A 212 4.03 -40.68 -4.29
N PRO A 213 3.69 -41.89 -3.81
CA PRO A 213 3.96 -42.30 -2.42
C PRO A 213 5.39 -42.08 -1.94
N ASP A 214 6.38 -42.24 -2.83
CA ASP A 214 7.81 -42.07 -2.47
C ASP A 214 8.16 -40.60 -2.21
N LYS A 215 7.68 -39.69 -3.06
CA LYS A 215 7.89 -38.24 -2.89
C LYS A 215 7.16 -37.71 -1.67
N GLN A 216 6.05 -38.32 -1.28
CA GLN A 216 5.34 -37.95 -0.07
C GLN A 216 6.15 -38.22 1.20
N LYS A 217 6.77 -39.41 1.30
CA LYS A 217 7.63 -39.75 2.43
C LYS A 217 8.84 -38.81 2.54
N GLU A 218 9.36 -38.35 1.40
CA GLU A 218 10.43 -37.36 1.36
C GLU A 218 9.98 -36.00 1.87
N VAL A 219 8.82 -35.50 1.42
CA VAL A 219 8.23 -34.24 1.89
C VAL A 219 7.97 -34.28 3.40
N ASP A 220 7.37 -35.36 3.91
CA ASP A 220 7.11 -35.54 5.33
C ASP A 220 8.41 -35.55 6.15
N ARG A 221 9.49 -36.13 5.61
CA ARG A 221 10.81 -36.15 6.26
C ARG A 221 11.41 -34.75 6.33
N ILE A 222 11.32 -33.97 5.25
CA ILE A 222 11.84 -32.59 5.19
C ILE A 222 11.09 -31.70 6.18
N ILE A 223 9.75 -31.80 6.23
CA ILE A 223 8.91 -31.03 7.13
C ILE A 223 9.24 -31.34 8.60
N ARG A 224 9.39 -32.62 8.95
CA ARG A 224 9.74 -33.04 10.32
C ARG A 224 11.13 -32.61 10.76
N ARG A 225 12.06 -32.43 9.81
CA ARG A 225 13.45 -32.00 10.09
C ARG A 225 13.55 -30.49 10.32
N SER A 226 12.59 -29.71 9.84
CA SER A 226 12.55 -28.25 10.03
C SER A 226 12.25 -27.90 11.50
N SER A 227 13.26 -27.43 12.24
CA SER A 227 13.13 -27.04 13.65
C SER A 227 12.44 -25.69 13.88
N GLU A 228 12.34 -24.85 12.84
CA GLU A 228 11.81 -23.48 12.93
C GLU A 228 10.28 -23.40 12.95
N ASN A 229 9.59 -24.39 12.39
CA ASN A 229 8.14 -24.36 12.21
C ASN A 229 7.49 -25.64 12.75
N LYS A 230 6.46 -25.50 13.58
CA LYS A 230 5.70 -26.64 14.11
C LYS A 230 4.59 -27.01 13.12
N LEU A 231 4.54 -28.28 12.74
CA LEU A 231 3.44 -28.84 11.94
C LEU A 231 2.14 -28.77 12.75
N GLN A 232 1.11 -28.10 12.22
CA GLN A 232 -0.23 -28.10 12.81
C GLN A 232 -1.06 -29.29 12.33
N TYR A 233 -1.17 -29.43 11.01
CA TYR A 233 -1.85 -30.55 10.38
C TYR A 233 -1.24 -30.83 9.00
N ALA A 234 -1.39 -32.08 8.58
CA ALA A 234 -1.18 -32.54 7.22
C ALA A 234 -2.38 -33.42 6.86
N THR A 235 -3.02 -33.13 5.73
CA THR A 235 -4.17 -33.90 5.24
C THR A 235 -4.07 -34.11 3.74
N GLN A 236 -4.57 -35.25 3.29
CA GLN A 236 -4.73 -35.56 1.88
C GLN A 236 -6.19 -35.51 1.53
N SER A 237 -6.46 -34.94 0.36
CA SER A 237 -7.81 -34.79 -0.14
C SER A 237 -7.87 -35.11 -1.63
N ALA A 238 -8.93 -35.80 -2.01
CA ALA A 238 -9.23 -36.07 -3.40
C ALA A 238 -10.03 -34.89 -3.96
N TYR A 239 -9.70 -34.48 -5.17
CA TYR A 239 -10.48 -33.53 -5.94
C TYR A 239 -10.77 -34.09 -7.32
N LEU A 240 -11.79 -33.53 -7.92
CA LEU A 240 -12.34 -33.95 -9.19
C LEU A 240 -12.11 -32.80 -10.18
N ASN A 241 -11.31 -33.04 -11.21
CA ASN A 241 -11.01 -32.02 -12.20
C ASN A 241 -11.94 -32.18 -13.41
N VAL A 242 -12.83 -31.21 -13.66
CA VAL A 242 -13.90 -31.32 -14.65
C VAL A 242 -13.75 -30.24 -15.72
N PRO A 243 -13.68 -30.60 -17.01
CA PRO A 243 -13.61 -29.63 -18.08
C PRO A 243 -14.92 -28.87 -18.30
N VAL A 244 -14.83 -27.59 -18.62
CA VAL A 244 -15.96 -26.70 -18.90
C VAL A 244 -16.35 -26.80 -20.37
N LYS A 245 -17.57 -27.28 -20.61
CA LYS A 245 -18.21 -27.30 -21.94
C LYS A 245 -19.11 -26.05 -22.01
N ASN A 246 -18.65 -24.99 -22.69
CA ASN A 246 -19.15 -23.59 -22.70
C ASN A 246 -18.63 -22.67 -21.56
N PRO A 247 -17.51 -21.95 -21.76
CA PRO A 247 -17.17 -20.83 -20.88
C PRO A 247 -18.25 -19.75 -21.01
N MET A 248 -18.82 -19.31 -19.89
CA MET A 248 -19.75 -18.17 -19.87
C MET A 248 -19.07 -16.93 -20.46
N LYS A 249 -19.83 -16.07 -21.17
CA LYS A 249 -19.34 -14.80 -21.75
C LYS A 249 -18.74 -13.84 -20.71
N ARG A 250 -19.10 -14.01 -19.44
CA ARG A 250 -18.50 -13.35 -18.27
C ARG A 250 -18.48 -14.35 -17.12
N MET A 251 -17.29 -14.70 -16.62
CA MET A 251 -17.17 -15.35 -15.32
C MET A 251 -17.28 -14.29 -14.22
N PRO A 252 -17.82 -14.62 -13.02
CA PRO A 252 -17.98 -13.66 -11.91
C PRO A 252 -16.67 -13.08 -11.36
N TYR A 253 -15.51 -13.59 -11.78
CA TYR A 253 -14.19 -13.09 -11.42
C TYR A 253 -13.26 -13.16 -12.64
N GLU A 254 -12.24 -12.29 -12.70
CA GLU A 254 -11.04 -12.48 -13.53
C GLU A 254 -10.21 -13.66 -13.01
N PHE A 255 -10.85 -14.80 -12.77
CA PHE A 255 -10.17 -16.05 -12.47
C PHE A 255 -9.26 -16.33 -13.65
N TYR A 256 -7.96 -16.38 -13.38
CA TYR A 256 -6.88 -16.58 -14.33
C TYR A 256 -7.38 -17.37 -15.53
N ALA A 257 -7.44 -16.68 -16.68
CA ALA A 257 -7.98 -17.15 -17.95
C ALA A 257 -7.21 -18.35 -18.54
N ASN A 258 -6.44 -19.07 -17.72
CA ASN A 258 -5.78 -20.29 -18.08
C ASN A 258 -6.51 -21.50 -17.50
N SER A 259 -7.19 -22.17 -18.43
CA SER A 259 -7.52 -23.58 -18.46
C SER A 259 -8.96 -23.95 -18.14
N ARG A 260 -9.49 -24.74 -19.06
CA ARG A 260 -10.87 -25.17 -19.27
C ARG A 260 -11.39 -26.09 -18.17
N HIS A 261 -10.93 -26.03 -16.92
CA HIS A 261 -11.31 -27.02 -15.90
C HIS A 261 -11.58 -26.40 -14.53
N PHE A 262 -12.55 -26.95 -13.81
CA PHE A 262 -12.84 -26.65 -12.41
C PHE A 262 -12.52 -27.86 -11.52
N SER A 263 -11.92 -27.58 -10.37
CA SER A 263 -11.70 -28.57 -9.31
C SER A 263 -12.88 -28.60 -8.36
N PHE A 264 -13.47 -29.78 -8.17
CA PHE A 264 -14.55 -30.02 -7.22
C PHE A 264 -14.07 -30.95 -6.10
N ILE A 265 -14.60 -30.75 -4.90
CA ILE A 265 -14.41 -31.66 -3.76
C ILE A 265 -15.77 -32.12 -3.27
N SER A 266 -15.86 -33.31 -2.68
CA SER A 266 -17.13 -33.80 -2.15
C SER A 266 -17.57 -32.99 -0.93
N GLU A 267 -18.89 -32.93 -0.68
CA GLU A 267 -19.47 -32.23 0.48
C GLU A 267 -18.85 -32.72 1.81
N ASN A 268 -18.73 -34.05 1.95
CA ASN A 268 -18.11 -34.67 3.12
C ASN A 268 -16.65 -34.24 3.30
N GLU A 269 -15.89 -34.15 2.21
CA GLU A 269 -14.49 -33.76 2.25
C GLU A 269 -14.33 -32.28 2.59
N PHE A 270 -15.17 -31.40 2.03
CA PHE A 270 -15.22 -29.99 2.41
C PHE A 270 -15.51 -29.81 3.91
N ASN A 271 -16.54 -30.48 4.42
CA ASN A 271 -16.90 -30.40 5.84
C ASN A 271 -15.81 -30.98 6.75
N ARG A 272 -15.09 -32.03 6.32
CA ARG A 272 -13.92 -32.58 7.03
C ARG A 272 -12.78 -31.56 7.11
N LEU A 273 -12.42 -30.94 5.98
CA LEU A 273 -11.39 -29.90 5.92
C LEU A 273 -11.76 -28.67 6.76
N ASN A 274 -13.02 -28.24 6.68
CA ASN A 274 -13.50 -27.11 7.46
C ASN A 274 -13.36 -27.34 8.97
N LYS A 275 -13.62 -28.57 9.46
CA LYS A 275 -13.37 -28.94 10.87
C LYS A 275 -11.90 -28.85 11.26
N ILE A 276 -10.99 -29.31 10.39
CA ILE A 276 -9.54 -29.25 10.60
C ILE A 276 -9.06 -27.78 10.66
N GLU A 277 -9.65 -26.92 9.82
CA GLU A 277 -9.36 -25.49 9.76
C GLU A 277 -10.11 -24.65 10.82
N ARG A 278 -10.69 -25.29 11.83
CA ARG A 278 -11.44 -24.67 12.95
C ARG A 278 -12.73 -23.95 12.53
N ASN A 279 -13.45 -24.50 11.57
CA ASN A 279 -14.75 -24.03 11.09
C ASN A 279 -14.73 -22.56 10.63
N ARG A 280 -13.72 -22.19 9.84
CA ARG A 280 -13.64 -20.85 9.25
C ARG A 280 -14.76 -20.57 8.25
N ASN A 281 -15.35 -21.62 7.67
CA ASN A 281 -16.42 -21.53 6.69
C ASN A 281 -17.74 -22.08 7.25
N LEU A 282 -18.87 -21.73 6.63
CA LEU A 282 -20.16 -22.35 6.92
C LEU A 282 -20.17 -23.80 6.44
N SER A 283 -20.69 -24.72 7.26
CA SER A 283 -20.89 -26.11 6.85
C SER A 283 -21.95 -26.19 5.75
N ILE A 284 -21.67 -26.99 4.72
CA ILE A 284 -22.59 -27.20 3.59
C ILE A 284 -23.31 -28.52 3.81
N SER A 285 -24.62 -28.56 3.58
CA SER A 285 -25.41 -29.79 3.65
C SER A 285 -26.50 -29.83 2.59
N GLY A 286 -26.80 -31.02 2.09
CA GLY A 286 -27.96 -31.28 1.24
C GLY A 286 -27.72 -31.09 -0.26
N LEU A 287 -26.48 -31.24 -0.74
CA LEU A 287 -26.20 -31.27 -2.17
C LEU A 287 -26.73 -32.55 -2.81
N ARG A 288 -27.44 -32.40 -3.94
CA ARG A 288 -27.86 -33.54 -4.77
C ARG A 288 -26.74 -33.96 -5.71
N ASP A 289 -26.78 -35.19 -6.20
CA ASP A 289 -25.80 -35.69 -7.16
C ASP A 289 -25.70 -34.79 -8.41
N GLY A 290 -24.49 -34.33 -8.66
CA GLY A 290 -24.16 -33.43 -9.75
C GLY A 290 -24.41 -31.94 -9.46
N GLU A 291 -24.92 -31.55 -8.29
CA GLU A 291 -24.95 -30.14 -7.89
C GLU A 291 -23.62 -29.74 -7.23
N GLY A 292 -23.15 -28.53 -7.52
CA GLY A 292 -21.97 -27.93 -6.88
C GLY A 292 -22.28 -26.54 -6.33
N VAL A 293 -21.65 -26.21 -5.20
CA VAL A 293 -21.62 -24.84 -4.64
C VAL A 293 -20.20 -24.31 -4.80
N LEU A 294 -20.09 -23.12 -5.37
CA LEU A 294 -18.83 -22.39 -5.37
C LEU A 294 -18.71 -21.66 -4.04
N VAL A 295 -17.63 -21.92 -3.29
CA VAL A 295 -17.35 -21.26 -2.01
C VAL A 295 -16.36 -20.12 -2.30
N GLY A 296 -16.88 -18.91 -2.44
CA GLY A 296 -16.12 -17.70 -2.73
C GLY A 296 -16.07 -16.74 -1.55
N SER A 297 -15.04 -15.89 -1.55
CA SER A 297 -14.77 -14.88 -0.53
C SER A 297 -15.81 -13.74 -0.56
N ASP A 298 -16.42 -13.43 -1.70
CA ASP A 298 -17.54 -12.47 -1.74
C ASP A 298 -18.67 -12.99 -2.63
N MET A 299 -19.74 -13.49 -2.00
CA MET A 299 -20.93 -13.97 -2.68
C MET A 299 -22.16 -13.30 -2.10
N THR A 300 -22.16 -11.97 -2.04
CA THR A 300 -23.41 -11.23 -1.84
C THR A 300 -24.32 -11.30 -3.07
N ARG A 301 -23.84 -11.73 -4.25
CA ARG A 301 -24.69 -11.87 -5.44
C ARG A 301 -24.27 -13.07 -6.31
N ILE A 302 -25.23 -13.98 -6.50
CA ILE A 302 -25.34 -15.06 -7.50
C ILE A 302 -25.15 -16.48 -6.95
N PRO A 303 -26.25 -17.19 -6.61
CA PRO A 303 -26.24 -18.65 -6.53
C PRO A 303 -26.39 -19.20 -7.94
N THR A 304 -25.34 -19.76 -8.54
CA THR A 304 -25.49 -20.54 -9.78
C THR A 304 -25.16 -22.00 -9.53
N LYS A 305 -26.21 -22.79 -9.38
CA LYS A 305 -26.16 -24.25 -9.39
C LYS A 305 -25.61 -24.71 -10.74
N LEU A 306 -24.49 -25.42 -10.73
CA LEU A 306 -23.90 -26.05 -11.90
C LEU A 306 -24.13 -27.56 -11.83
N LYS A 307 -24.54 -28.17 -12.95
CA LYS A 307 -24.83 -29.60 -13.07
C LYS A 307 -24.20 -30.21 -14.31
N ASN A 308 -23.23 -31.12 -14.17
CA ASN A 308 -22.89 -32.14 -15.17
C ASN A 308 -21.81 -33.15 -14.70
N PRO A 309 -21.84 -34.44 -15.11
CA PRO A 309 -20.82 -35.43 -14.77
C PRO A 309 -19.95 -35.82 -15.97
N SER A 310 -18.63 -35.72 -15.82
CA SER A 310 -17.59 -36.48 -16.54
C SER A 310 -16.24 -36.09 -15.94
N ALA A 311 -15.58 -36.98 -15.20
CA ALA A 311 -14.49 -36.52 -14.36
C ALA A 311 -13.39 -37.53 -14.05
N LYS A 312 -12.16 -37.02 -13.91
CA LYS A 312 -10.98 -37.76 -13.46
C LYS A 312 -10.62 -37.34 -12.04
N SER A 313 -10.36 -38.31 -11.18
CA SER A 313 -9.95 -38.09 -9.80
C SER A 313 -8.46 -37.77 -9.73
N HIS A 314 -8.13 -36.75 -8.95
CA HIS A 314 -6.78 -36.33 -8.62
C HIS A 314 -6.65 -36.14 -7.11
N PHE A 315 -5.43 -36.18 -6.58
CA PHE A 315 -5.17 -36.02 -5.15
C PHE A 315 -4.30 -34.79 -4.90
N PHE A 316 -4.58 -34.07 -3.81
CA PHE A 316 -3.75 -32.98 -3.31
C PHE A 316 -3.50 -33.15 -1.81
N SER A 317 -2.35 -32.69 -1.34
CA SER A 317 -1.97 -32.70 0.07
C SER A 317 -1.87 -31.26 0.57
N CYS A 318 -2.59 -30.94 1.64
CA CYS A 318 -2.56 -29.65 2.32
C CYS A 318 -1.78 -29.75 3.62
N ILE A 319 -0.82 -28.85 3.81
CA ILE A 319 0.07 -28.83 4.96
C ILE A 319 0.09 -27.42 5.54
N GLN A 320 -0.18 -27.30 6.85
CA GLN A 320 -0.11 -26.02 7.55
C GLN A 320 0.94 -26.04 8.65
N MET A 321 1.78 -25.01 8.66
CA MET A 321 2.88 -24.84 9.61
C MET A 321 2.76 -23.51 10.35
N ILE A 322 3.16 -23.47 11.63
CA ILE A 322 3.28 -22.24 12.44
C ILE A 322 4.76 -21.98 12.72
N LYS A 323 5.19 -20.72 12.54
CA LYS A 323 6.52 -20.27 12.96
C LYS A 323 6.62 -20.25 14.49
N LYS A 324 7.68 -20.86 15.02
CA LYS A 324 7.95 -20.85 16.45
C LYS A 324 8.41 -19.44 16.85
N GLU A 325 7.60 -18.73 17.61
CA GLU A 325 8.05 -17.51 18.31
C GLU A 325 8.95 -17.94 19.47
N ASN A 326 10.19 -17.44 19.48
CA ASN A 326 11.12 -17.55 20.60
C ASN A 326 11.14 -16.22 21.35
#